data_AF-A0A524CW75-F1
#
_entry.id   AF-A0A524CW75-F1
#
_cell.length_a   1.000
_cell.length_b   1.000
_cell.length_c   1.000
_cell.angle_alpha   90.00
_cell.angle_beta   90.00
_cell.angle_gamma   90.00
#
_symmetry.space_group_name_H-M   'P 1'
#
loop_
_entity.id
_entity.type
_entity.pdbx_description
1 polymer ?
#
loop_
_entity_poly.entity_id
_entity_poly.type
_entity_poly.pdbx_seq_one_letter_code
_entity_poly.pdbx_strand_id
1 'polypeptide(L)' 'MMSNVLEIDEVDRNIIELIQKKPNLTHTEIAKQVNRSQPTVGM' A
#
# COMPACT_ATOMS: atom_id res chain seq x y z
N MET A 1 -17.80 -7.95 18.65
CA MET A 1 -17.13 -7.73 17.34
C MET A 1 -15.69 -8.16 17.54
N MET A 2 -15.31 -9.35 17.05
CA MET A 2 -13.93 -9.81 17.13
C MET A 2 -13.15 -9.09 16.03
N SER A 3 -12.13 -8.32 16.43
CA SER A 3 -11.17 -7.75 15.50
C SER A 3 -10.40 -8.91 14.88
N ASN A 4 -10.69 -9.23 13.62
CA ASN A 4 -9.74 -10.03 12.84
C ASN A 4 -8.45 -9.22 12.83
N VAL A 5 -7.37 -9.79 13.36
CA VAL A 5 -6.04 -9.19 13.24
C VAL A 5 -5.77 -9.14 11.74
N LEU A 6 -5.82 -7.95 11.16
CA LEU A 6 -5.42 -7.73 9.77
C LEU A 6 -3.94 -8.12 9.70
N GLU A 7 -3.64 -9.19 8.99
CA GLU A 7 -2.26 -9.55 8.67
C GLU A 7 -1.77 -8.52 7.64
N ILE A 8 -0.92 -7.61 8.10
CA ILE A 8 -0.28 -6.57 7.28
C ILE A 8 1.07 -7.13 6.84
N ASP A 9 1.20 -7.41 5.54
CA ASP A 9 2.42 -7.92 4.97
C ASP A 9 3.46 -6.80 4.71
N GLU A 10 4.64 -7.16 4.21
CA GLU A 10 5.71 -6.19 3.97
C GLU A 10 5.35 -5.16 2.88
N VAL A 11 4.58 -5.57 1.87
CA VAL A 11 4.14 -4.69 0.79
C VAL A 11 3.15 -3.67 1.34
N ASP A 12 2.20 -4.11 2.17
CA ASP A 12 1.23 -3.22 2.82
C ASP A 12 1.94 -2.17 3.70
N ARG A 13 2.95 -2.59 4.47
CA ARG A 13 3.77 -1.65 5.27
C ARG A 13 4.45 -0.61 4.41
N ASN A 14 5.06 -1.03 3.30
CA ASN A 14 5.71 -0.12 2.37
C ASN A 14 4.71 0.88 1.76
N ILE A 15 3.50 0.43 1.40
CA ILE A 15 2.45 1.30 0.89
C ILE A 15 2.03 2.34 1.95
N ILE A 16 1.78 1.90 3.19
CA ILE A 16 1.41 2.78 4.30
C ILE A 16 2.50 3.84 4.54
N GLU A 17 3.76 3.44 4.58
CA GLU A 17 4.88 4.38 4.74
C GLU A 17 4.97 5.41 3.60
N LEU A 18 4.78 4.96 2.36
CA LEU A 18 4.81 5.84 1.19
C LEU A 18 3.71 6.89 1.23
N ILE A 19 2.48 6.49 1.59
CA ILE A 19 1.34 7.40 1.72
C ILE A 19 1.56 8.39 2.87
N GLN A 20 2.06 7.92 4.02
CA GLN A 20 2.36 8.80 5.16
C GLN A 20 3.44 9.83 4.83
N LYS A 21 4.49 9.44 4.09
CA LYS A 21 5.58 10.33 3.69
C LYS A 21 5.18 11.27 2.53
N LYS A 22 4.35 10.79 1.60
CA LYS A 22 3.96 11.49 0.36
C LYS A 22 2.48 11.19 0.02
N PRO A 23 1.53 11.88 0.67
CA PRO A 23 0.09 11.58 0.53
C PRO A 23 -0.47 11.88 -0.87
N ASN A 24 0.24 12.65 -1.69
CA ASN A 24 -0.17 13.01 -3.05
C ASN A 24 0.32 12.02 -4.13
N LEU A 25 0.97 10.91 -3.75
CA LEU A 25 1.35 9.88 -4.71
C LEU A 25 0.11 9.25 -5.34
N THR A 26 0.16 9.07 -6.65
CA THR A 26 -0.84 8.28 -7.36
C THR A 26 -0.62 6.78 -7.13
N HIS A 27 -1.67 5.98 -7.26
CA HIS A 27 -1.55 4.51 -7.19
C HIS A 27 -0.53 3.95 -8.20
N THR A 28 -0.39 4.57 -9.37
CA THR A 28 0.62 4.19 -10.38
C THR A 28 2.04 4.39 -9.86
N GLU A 29 2.30 5.49 -9.16
CA GLU A 29 3.63 5.78 -8.59
C GLU A 29 3.95 4.90 -7.39
N ILE A 30 2.95 4.57 -6.57
CA ILE A 30 3.10 3.62 -5.47
C ILE A 30 3.44 2.23 -6.03
N ALA A 31 2.69 1.75 -7.03
CA ALA A 31 2.88 0.46 -7.66
C ALA A 31 4.29 0.29 -8.27
N LYS A 32 4.83 1.34 -8.90
CA LYS A 32 6.21 1.36 -9.37
C LYS A 32 7.23 1.20 -8.24
N GLN A 33 6.99 1.84 -7.08
CA GLN A 33 7.91 1.79 -5.94
C GLN A 33 7.88 0.43 -5.22
N VAL A 34 6.72 -0.23 -5.15
CA VAL A 34 6.58 -1.55 -4.51
C VAL A 34 6.71 -2.73 -5.49
N ASN A 35 7.08 -2.47 -6.74
CA ASN A 35 7.21 -3.48 -7.80
C ASN A 35 5.94 -4.35 -7.94
N ARG A 36 4.78 -3.70 -8.08
CA ARG A 36 3.47 -4.33 -8.29
C ARG A 36 2.72 -3.65 -9.42
N SER A 37 1.62 -4.27 -9.83
CA SER A 37 0.68 -3.64 -10.77
C SER A 37 -0.12 -2.55 -10.04
N GLN A 38 -0.52 -1.49 -10.77
CA GLN A 38 -1.39 -0.47 -10.19
C GLN A 38 -2.72 -1.03 -9.67
N PRO A 39 -3.38 -1.99 -10.37
CA PRO A 39 -4.56 -2.66 -9.84
C PRO A 39 -4.31 -3.38 -8.50
N THR A 40 -3.13 -3.97 -8.27
CA THR A 40 -2.77 -4.62 -7.00
C THR A 40 -2.69 -3.65 -5.82
N VAL A 41 -2.44 -2.37 -6.07
CA VAL A 41 -2.34 -1.33 -5.03
C VAL A 41 -3.69 -0.65 -4.77
N GLY A 42 -4.53 -0.54 -5.80
CA GLY A 42 -5.77 0.24 -5.76
C GLY A 42 -7.06 -0.57 -5.67
N MET A 43 -7.01 -1.90 -5.72
CA MET A 43 -8.16 -2.81 -5.65
C MET A 43 -8.07 -3.75 -4.45
#